data_AF-A0A9X1KUI4-F1
#
_entry.id   AF-A0A9X1KUI4-F1
#
_cell.length_a   1.000
_cell.length_b   1.000
_cell.length_c   1.000
_cell.angle_alpha   90.00
_cell.angle_beta   90.00
_cell.angle_gamma   90.00
#
_symmetry.space_group_name_H-M   'P 1'
#
loop_
_entity.id
_entity.type
_entity.pdbx_description
1 polymer ?
#
loop_
_entity_poly.entity_id
_entity_poly.type
_entity_poly.pdbx_seq_one_letter_code
_entity_poly.pdbx_strand_id
1 'polypeptide(L)'
;MTDPETGAGTDQTFKTGGRVLFIVYYLPPMGSSGVQRPLKLIKYLPQFGWEPVVVAPEPGVYHTFDESLTQELIESGAEVHRVAGKTLFHSTGGQAMGLSSLPESARRVLRSVSSWFYLPDNKRGWIRPAISECDKIIEQGSIDIIFSTAPPYSNHLIAADLGKRYNIPVVMDFRDDWLGSHLLNMPTSMHRQKMAQLEKKTLQQASLITAINKTMLLSLKSRNEDYS
;
A
#
# COMPACT_ATOMS: atom_id res chain seq x y z
N MET A 1 36.05 -11.33 -44.90
CA MET A 1 34.66 -11.82 -44.90
C MET A 1 33.94 -10.97 -43.87
N THR A 2 33.32 -9.89 -44.36
CA THR A 2 32.67 -8.82 -43.61
C THR A 2 31.21 -9.18 -43.35
N ASP A 3 30.82 -9.12 -42.07
CA ASP A 3 29.55 -8.63 -41.50
C ASP A 3 28.21 -9.34 -41.85
N PRO A 4 27.23 -9.36 -40.91
CA PRO A 4 26.64 -8.12 -40.42
C PRO A 4 26.31 -7.99 -38.92
N GLU A 5 26.51 -6.76 -38.45
CA GLU A 5 25.62 -6.09 -37.51
C GLU A 5 24.14 -6.29 -37.88
N THR A 6 23.32 -6.66 -36.90
CA THR A 6 21.88 -6.40 -36.85
C THR A 6 21.50 -6.35 -35.37
N GLY A 7 20.85 -5.35 -34.80
CA GLY A 7 20.16 -4.19 -35.34
C GLY A 7 19.14 -3.74 -34.29
N ALA A 8 19.22 -2.46 -33.92
CA ALA A 8 18.23 -1.56 -33.32
C ALA A 8 16.94 -2.07 -32.62
N GLY A 9 16.66 -1.44 -31.46
CA GLY A 9 15.31 -1.28 -30.88
C GLY A 9 15.37 -1.40 -29.36
N THR A 10 15.23 -0.38 -28.53
CA THR A 10 14.62 0.95 -28.64
C THR A 10 15.37 1.87 -27.67
N ASP A 11 15.70 3.09 -28.10
CA ASP A 11 16.13 4.15 -27.19
C ASP A 11 14.91 4.57 -26.35
N GLN A 12 14.60 3.78 -25.31
CA GLN A 12 13.62 4.17 -24.32
C GLN A 12 14.24 5.31 -23.53
N THR A 13 13.95 6.54 -23.94
CA THR A 13 14.20 7.70 -23.11
C THR A 13 13.36 7.54 -21.83
N PHE A 14 13.96 6.96 -20.80
CA PHE A 14 13.34 6.86 -19.49
C PHE A 14 13.16 8.27 -18.94
N LYS A 15 11.96 8.59 -18.44
CA LYS A 15 11.75 9.82 -17.71
C LYS A 15 12.68 9.82 -16.48
N THR A 16 13.63 10.76 -16.46
CA THR A 16 14.71 10.81 -15.45
C THR A 16 14.34 11.60 -14.19
N GLY A 17 13.06 11.93 -14.01
CA GLY A 17 12.56 12.69 -12.87
C GLY A 17 11.11 13.09 -13.00
N GLY A 18 10.46 13.42 -11.90
CA GLY A 18 9.01 13.70 -11.84
C GLY A 18 8.46 13.65 -10.43
N ARG A 19 7.13 13.76 -10.28
CA ARG A 19 6.48 13.69 -8.96
C ARG A 19 5.87 12.31 -8.74
N VAL A 20 6.17 11.70 -7.59
CA VAL A 20 5.64 10.39 -7.20
C VAL A 20 4.69 10.54 -6.02
N LEU A 21 3.44 10.11 -6.20
CA LEU A 21 2.47 10.05 -5.10
C LEU A 21 2.67 8.77 -4.30
N PHE A 22 3.18 8.90 -3.08
CA PHE A 22 3.38 7.83 -2.12
C PHE A 22 2.13 7.62 -1.26
N ILE A 23 1.51 6.45 -1.40
CA ILE A 23 0.40 6.01 -0.53
C ILE A 23 0.98 5.09 0.54
N VAL A 24 1.19 5.64 1.73
CA VAL A 24 1.92 4.97 2.82
C VAL A 24 1.15 5.10 4.13
N TYR A 25 0.63 3.97 4.62
CA TYR A 25 -0.06 3.95 5.92
C TYR A 25 0.90 4.09 7.11
N TYR A 26 2.04 3.41 7.07
CA TYR A 26 3.03 3.41 8.14
C TYR A 26 4.15 4.39 7.82
N LEU A 27 4.09 5.57 8.46
CA LEU A 27 5.02 6.68 8.28
C LEU A 27 5.36 7.24 9.67
N PRO A 28 6.53 7.91 9.88
CA PRO A 28 6.80 8.61 11.14
C PRO A 28 5.62 9.53 11.52
N PRO A 29 5.34 9.80 12.80
CA PRO A 29 6.17 9.50 13.96
C PRO A 29 6.10 8.05 14.45
N MET A 30 5.39 7.15 13.75
CA MET A 30 5.39 5.73 14.11
C MET A 30 6.81 5.14 14.08
N GLY A 31 7.15 4.34 15.08
CA GLY A 31 8.48 3.71 15.24
C GLY A 31 8.54 2.23 14.86
N SER A 32 7.63 1.73 14.02
CA SER A 32 7.57 0.29 13.69
C SER A 32 8.46 -0.08 12.50
N SER A 33 8.80 -1.37 12.37
CA SER A 33 9.56 -1.88 11.21
C SER A 33 8.91 -1.56 9.86
N GLY A 34 7.57 -1.44 9.85
CA GLY A 34 6.78 -1.05 8.69
C GLY A 34 7.06 0.37 8.16
N VAL A 35 7.80 1.20 8.90
CA VAL A 35 8.10 2.60 8.56
C VAL A 35 9.42 2.74 7.81
N GLN A 36 10.38 1.86 8.07
CA GLN A 36 11.77 2.00 7.63
C GLN A 36 11.88 2.06 6.09
N ARG A 37 11.39 1.03 5.38
CA ARG A 37 11.47 0.95 3.91
C ARG A 37 10.85 2.16 3.20
N PRO A 38 9.57 2.53 3.44
CA PRO A 38 8.99 3.70 2.77
C PRO A 38 9.72 4.99 3.11
N LEU A 39 10.16 5.18 4.37
CA LEU A 39 10.92 6.38 4.76
C LEU A 39 12.25 6.48 3.99
N LYS A 40 13.01 5.39 3.85
CA LYS A 40 14.26 5.42 3.08
C LYS A 40 14.01 5.67 1.61
N LEU A 41 12.95 5.11 1.02
CA LEU A 41 12.58 5.43 -0.37
C LEU A 41 12.27 6.92 -0.51
N ILE A 42 11.41 7.48 0.34
CA ILE A 42 11.08 8.92 0.33
C ILE A 42 12.33 9.79 0.48
N LYS A 43 13.24 9.45 1.40
CA LYS A 43 14.46 10.22 1.66
C LYS A 43 15.45 10.22 0.49
N TYR A 44 15.63 9.08 -0.18
CA TYR A 44 16.68 8.92 -1.18
C TYR A 44 16.20 9.12 -2.62
N LEU A 45 14.89 9.02 -2.89
CA LEU A 45 14.36 9.20 -4.25
C LEU A 45 14.69 10.56 -4.90
N PRO A 46 14.71 11.70 -4.16
CA PRO A 46 15.12 12.99 -4.71
C PRO A 46 16.51 13.00 -5.36
N GLN A 47 17.43 12.13 -4.91
CA GLN A 47 18.76 12.00 -5.50
C GLN A 47 18.73 11.45 -6.94
N PHE A 48 17.60 10.88 -7.35
CA PHE A 48 17.33 10.36 -8.68
C PHE A 48 16.36 11.25 -9.48
N GLY A 49 16.15 12.51 -9.06
CA GLY A 49 15.30 13.47 -9.76
C GLY A 49 13.79 13.31 -9.52
N TRP A 50 13.39 12.48 -8.57
CA TRP A 50 11.97 12.24 -8.26
C TRP A 50 11.56 12.88 -6.94
N GLU A 51 10.47 13.64 -6.98
CA GLU A 51 9.92 14.37 -5.85
C GLU A 51 8.77 13.58 -5.20
N PRO A 52 8.94 13.09 -3.94
CA PRO A 52 7.89 12.39 -3.23
C PRO A 52 6.82 13.34 -2.71
N VAL A 53 5.56 13.04 -3.03
CA VAL A 53 4.38 13.60 -2.38
C VAL A 53 3.71 12.49 -1.59
N VAL A 54 3.64 12.60 -0.27
CA VAL A 54 3.30 11.48 0.61
C VAL A 54 1.92 11.69 1.21
N VAL A 55 1.04 10.71 1.06
CA VAL A 55 -0.26 10.66 1.72
C VAL A 55 -0.25 9.56 2.77
N ALA A 56 -0.47 9.95 4.03
CA ALA A 56 -0.45 9.05 5.18
C ALA A 56 -1.55 9.43 6.18
N PRO A 57 -2.04 8.48 6.99
CA PRO A 57 -2.97 8.83 8.06
C PRO A 57 -2.29 9.74 9.08
N GLU A 58 -3.11 10.54 9.76
CA GLU A 58 -2.70 11.16 11.01
C GLU A 58 -2.19 10.09 12.00
N PRO A 59 -1.25 10.43 12.88
CA PRO A 59 -0.81 9.51 13.91
C PRO A 59 -1.97 9.21 14.88
N GLY A 60 -2.46 7.98 14.88
CA GLY A 60 -3.44 7.45 15.83
C GLY A 60 -2.81 6.91 17.11
N VAL A 61 -3.59 6.17 17.88
CA VAL A 61 -3.08 5.45 19.06
C VAL A 61 -2.23 4.27 18.60
N TYR A 62 -0.92 4.50 18.45
CA TYR A 62 0.07 3.48 18.15
C TYR A 62 0.94 3.21 19.37
N HIS A 63 1.46 1.98 19.48
CA HIS A 63 2.25 1.55 20.64
C HIS A 63 3.68 2.11 20.65
N THR A 64 4.17 2.66 19.53
CA THR A 64 5.58 3.05 19.39
C THR A 64 5.69 4.29 18.52
N PHE A 65 6.28 5.33 19.10
CA PHE A 65 6.69 6.55 18.41
C PHE A 65 8.22 6.65 18.42
N ASP A 66 8.79 7.20 17.35
CA ASP A 66 10.24 7.39 17.19
C ASP A 66 10.53 8.78 16.63
N GLU A 67 11.10 9.63 17.48
CA GLU A 67 11.46 11.00 17.14
C GLU A 67 12.59 11.08 16.12
N SER A 68 13.52 10.11 16.12
CA SER A 68 14.63 10.09 15.17
C SER A 68 14.14 9.87 13.73
N LEU A 69 13.15 9.00 13.55
CA LEU A 69 12.51 8.79 12.24
C LEU A 69 11.67 10.00 11.81
N THR A 70 11.10 10.71 12.77
CA THR A 70 10.36 11.95 12.51
C THR A 70 11.30 13.03 12.00
N GLN A 71 12.44 13.21 12.68
CA GLN A 71 13.47 14.14 12.27
C GLN A 71 14.03 13.77 10.88
N GLU A 72 14.27 12.49 10.63
CA GLU A 72 14.70 12.01 9.31
C GLU A 72 13.68 12.32 8.19
N LEU A 73 12.37 12.20 8.47
CA LEU A 73 11.33 12.58 7.51
C LEU A 73 11.34 14.09 7.24
N ILE A 74 11.50 14.93 8.27
CA ILE A 74 11.57 16.38 8.12
C ILE A 74 12.79 16.76 7.26
N GLU A 75 13.94 16.17 7.55
CA GLU A 75 15.18 16.40 6.80
C GLU A 75 15.12 15.93 5.34
N SER A 76 14.22 15.00 5.01
CA SER A 76 14.01 14.58 3.62
C SER A 76 13.39 15.69 2.75
N GLY A 77 12.74 16.69 3.36
CA GLY A 77 12.04 17.75 2.64
C GLY A 77 10.80 17.28 1.86
N ALA A 78 10.35 16.05 2.08
CA ALA A 78 9.19 15.50 1.39
C ALA A 78 7.90 16.25 1.75
N GLU A 79 7.02 16.44 0.77
CA GLU A 79 5.68 16.98 0.96
C GLU A 79 4.80 15.90 1.61
N VAL A 80 4.28 16.13 2.81
CA VAL A 80 3.51 15.13 3.57
C VAL A 80 2.11 15.63 3.89
N HIS A 81 1.11 14.94 3.35
CA HIS A 81 -0.31 15.15 3.58
C HIS A 81 -0.84 14.14 4.60
N ARG A 82 -1.22 14.65 5.77
CA ARG A 82 -1.85 13.85 6.82
C ARG A 82 -3.35 13.90 6.71
N VAL A 83 -3.95 12.73 6.61
CA VAL A 83 -5.39 12.60 6.45
C VAL A 83 -6.00 12.08 7.75
N ALA A 84 -6.94 12.86 8.30
CA ALA A 84 -7.69 12.48 9.47
C ALA A 84 -8.44 11.16 9.22
N GLY A 85 -7.96 10.09 9.83
CA GLY A 85 -8.59 8.78 9.72
C GLY A 85 -9.94 8.79 10.42
N LYS A 86 -11.05 8.92 9.68
CA LYS A 86 -12.40 8.54 10.16
C LYS A 86 -12.54 7.01 10.36
N THR A 87 -11.44 6.33 10.63
CA THR A 87 -11.40 4.93 11.02
C THR A 87 -12.04 4.79 12.39
N LEU A 88 -13.14 4.04 12.48
CA LEU A 88 -13.87 3.70 13.71
C LEU A 88 -13.00 3.12 14.85
N PHE A 89 -11.72 2.84 14.60
CA PHE A 89 -10.76 2.26 15.54
C PHE A 89 -9.51 3.11 15.75
N HIS A 90 -9.51 4.37 15.31
CA HIS A 90 -8.36 5.27 15.49
C HIS A 90 -8.24 5.81 16.93
N SER A 91 -9.35 5.87 17.68
CA SER A 91 -9.41 6.43 19.04
C SER A 91 -9.86 5.43 20.11
N THR A 92 -10.60 4.39 19.74
CA THR A 92 -11.04 3.35 20.69
C THR A 92 -10.24 2.08 20.42
N GLY A 93 -9.13 1.92 21.16
CA GLY A 93 -8.55 0.60 21.40
C GLY A 93 -9.70 -0.34 21.73
N GLY A 94 -9.89 -1.36 20.88
CA GLY A 94 -11.16 -2.08 20.74
C GLY A 94 -11.85 -2.27 22.08
N GLN A 95 -12.99 -1.59 22.26
CA GLN A 95 -13.80 -1.73 23.46
C GLN A 95 -14.23 -3.19 23.55
N ALA A 96 -13.45 -3.97 24.30
CA ALA A 96 -13.76 -5.32 24.72
C ALA A 96 -14.80 -5.29 25.87
N MET A 97 -15.76 -4.37 25.81
CA MET A 97 -16.89 -4.36 26.72
C MET A 97 -18.01 -5.18 26.09
N GLY A 98 -18.01 -6.49 26.36
CA GLY A 98 -19.14 -7.38 26.04
C GLY A 98 -18.81 -8.63 25.22
N LEU A 99 -17.62 -8.74 24.62
CA LEU A 99 -17.22 -9.96 23.90
C LEU A 99 -16.79 -11.09 24.86
N SER A 100 -16.30 -10.74 26.04
CA SER A 100 -15.78 -11.65 27.07
C SER A 100 -16.86 -12.40 27.85
N SER A 101 -18.15 -12.09 27.66
CA SER A 101 -19.29 -12.80 28.26
C SER A 101 -19.97 -13.80 27.31
N LEU A 102 -19.62 -13.81 26.02
CA LEU A 102 -20.24 -14.69 25.02
C LEU A 102 -19.67 -16.12 25.08
N PRO A 103 -20.44 -17.15 24.70
CA PRO A 103 -19.92 -18.51 24.48
C PRO A 103 -18.82 -18.55 23.41
N GLU A 104 -17.85 -19.45 23.54
CA GLU A 104 -16.70 -19.53 22.62
C GLU A 104 -17.09 -19.81 21.16
N SER A 105 -18.16 -20.59 20.94
CA SER A 105 -18.74 -20.84 19.61
C SER A 105 -19.29 -19.55 18.99
N ALA A 106 -20.03 -18.75 19.76
CA ALA A 106 -20.55 -17.45 19.32
C ALA A 106 -19.41 -16.47 19.04
N ARG A 107 -18.36 -16.43 19.88
CA ARG A 107 -17.15 -15.62 19.62
C ARG A 107 -16.44 -16.06 18.35
N ARG A 108 -16.36 -17.35 18.05
CA ARG A 108 -15.74 -17.88 16.83
C ARG A 108 -16.53 -17.47 15.59
N VAL A 109 -17.85 -17.57 15.63
CA VAL A 109 -18.73 -17.12 14.54
C VAL A 109 -18.62 -15.61 14.36
N LEU A 110 -18.72 -14.83 15.44
CA LEU A 110 -18.58 -13.38 15.38
C LEU A 110 -17.22 -12.93 14.87
N ARG A 111 -16.12 -13.56 15.30
CA ARG A 111 -14.78 -13.30 14.73
C ARG A 111 -14.70 -13.65 13.26
N SER A 112 -15.33 -14.76 12.86
CA SER A 112 -15.35 -15.20 11.47
C SER A 112 -16.11 -14.23 10.59
N VAL A 113 -17.28 -13.75 11.03
CA VAL A 113 -18.11 -12.76 10.31
C VAL A 113 -17.49 -11.37 10.36
N SER A 114 -16.91 -10.96 11.49
CA SER A 114 -16.29 -9.64 11.64
C SER A 114 -15.10 -9.45 10.71
N SER A 115 -14.33 -10.52 10.45
CA SER A 115 -13.21 -10.49 9.50
C SER A 115 -13.59 -10.01 8.09
N TRP A 116 -14.82 -10.26 7.65
CA TRP A 116 -15.32 -9.81 6.34
C TRP A 116 -15.51 -8.31 6.24
N PHE A 117 -15.81 -7.62 7.34
CA PHE A 117 -15.97 -6.16 7.34
C PHE A 117 -14.64 -5.46 7.15
N TYR A 118 -13.55 -6.09 7.59
CA TYR A 118 -12.18 -5.62 7.48
C TYR A 118 -11.50 -6.05 6.18
N LEU A 119 -12.23 -6.29 5.09
CA LEU A 119 -11.60 -6.52 3.78
C LEU A 119 -11.11 -5.20 3.17
N PRO A 120 -9.86 -5.11 2.68
CA PRO A 120 -8.85 -6.19 2.59
C PRO A 120 -8.09 -6.39 3.91
N ASP A 121 -8.05 -5.37 4.76
CA ASP A 121 -7.46 -5.41 6.10
C ASP A 121 -8.19 -4.45 7.06
N ASN A 122 -7.79 -4.46 8.33
CA ASN A 122 -8.36 -3.59 9.37
C ASN A 122 -8.12 -2.09 9.13
N LYS A 123 -7.39 -1.72 8.07
CA LYS A 123 -7.17 -0.33 7.66
C LYS A 123 -8.15 0.11 6.57
N ARG A 124 -9.16 -0.69 6.20
CA ARG A 124 -10.18 -0.33 5.21
C ARG A 124 -10.76 1.10 5.35
N GLY A 125 -10.94 1.59 6.58
CA GLY A 125 -11.45 2.96 6.81
C GLY A 125 -10.52 4.09 6.32
N TRP A 126 -9.25 3.78 6.06
CA TRP A 126 -8.25 4.64 5.43
C TRP A 126 -8.56 4.95 3.97
N ILE A 127 -9.17 4.00 3.26
CA ILE A 127 -9.26 4.02 1.79
C ILE A 127 -9.97 5.27 1.28
N ARG A 128 -11.17 5.56 1.78
CA ARG A 128 -11.96 6.70 1.29
C ARG A 128 -11.35 8.07 1.63
N PRO A 129 -10.94 8.34 2.89
CA PRO A 129 -10.26 9.58 3.21
C PRO A 129 -8.98 9.79 2.39
N ALA A 130 -8.17 8.74 2.22
CA ALA A 130 -6.94 8.82 1.44
C ALA A 130 -7.21 9.13 -0.03
N ILE A 131 -8.17 8.44 -0.66
CA ILE A 131 -8.60 8.72 -2.03
C ILE A 131 -9.00 10.19 -2.17
N SER A 132 -9.83 10.70 -1.26
CA SER A 132 -10.29 12.09 -1.32
C SER A 132 -9.17 13.12 -1.21
N GLU A 133 -8.08 12.80 -0.51
CA GLU A 133 -6.91 13.70 -0.44
C GLU A 133 -6.03 13.57 -1.68
N CYS A 134 -5.80 12.34 -2.14
CA CYS A 134 -5.07 12.07 -3.38
C CYS A 134 -5.74 12.76 -4.58
N ASP A 135 -7.07 12.75 -4.66
CA ASP A 135 -7.83 13.43 -5.72
C ASP A 135 -7.46 14.92 -5.78
N LYS A 136 -7.45 15.62 -4.64
CA LYS A 136 -7.05 17.04 -4.58
C LYS A 136 -5.61 17.25 -5.05
N ILE A 137 -4.69 16.39 -4.61
CA ILE A 137 -3.26 16.49 -4.95
C ILE A 137 -3.06 16.29 -6.46
N ILE A 138 -3.71 15.27 -7.04
CA ILE A 138 -3.61 14.95 -8.47
C ILE A 138 -4.28 16.06 -9.31
N GLU A 139 -5.36 16.67 -8.84
CA GLU A 139 -6.05 17.74 -9.55
C GLU A 139 -5.30 19.09 -9.49
N GLN A 140 -4.50 19.31 -8.44
CA GLN A 140 -3.75 20.56 -8.23
C GLN A 140 -2.36 20.57 -8.87
N GLY A 141 -1.79 19.41 -9.21
CA GLY A 141 -0.47 19.34 -9.82
C GLY A 141 -0.22 18.02 -10.55
N SER A 142 0.83 17.97 -11.37
CA SER A 142 1.16 16.74 -12.10
C SER A 142 1.73 15.69 -11.15
N ILE A 143 1.06 14.55 -11.04
CA ILE A 143 1.61 13.30 -10.49
C ILE A 143 1.92 12.38 -11.66
N ASP A 144 3.16 11.91 -11.71
CA ASP A 144 3.64 11.10 -12.83
C ASP A 144 3.52 9.60 -12.56
N ILE A 145 3.67 9.21 -11.30
CA ILE A 145 3.62 7.82 -10.86
C ILE A 145 2.95 7.75 -9.48
N ILE A 146 2.18 6.69 -9.25
CA ILE A 146 1.68 6.35 -7.92
C ILE A 146 2.50 5.19 -7.38
N PHE A 147 3.08 5.37 -6.20
CA PHE A 147 3.77 4.31 -5.46
C PHE A 147 2.96 3.92 -4.22
N SER A 148 2.75 2.62 -4.02
CA SER A 148 2.12 2.10 -2.81
C SER A 148 2.91 0.94 -2.25
N THR A 149 2.97 0.82 -0.92
CA THR A 149 3.65 -0.30 -0.25
C THR A 149 2.69 -1.00 0.70
N ALA A 150 2.72 -2.33 0.71
CA ALA A 150 1.92 -3.15 1.62
C ALA A 150 2.83 -4.04 2.48
N PRO A 151 2.41 -4.40 3.70
CA PRO A 151 1.13 -4.07 4.36
C PRO A 151 0.99 -2.60 4.80
N PRO A 152 -0.25 -2.08 4.97
CA PRO A 152 -1.54 -2.71 4.69
C PRO A 152 -1.84 -2.76 3.18
N TYR A 153 -2.62 -3.76 2.75
CA TYR A 153 -3.05 -3.92 1.35
C TYR A 153 -4.10 -2.89 0.94
N SER A 154 -4.74 -2.22 1.90
CA SER A 154 -5.54 -1.01 1.68
C SER A 154 -4.78 0.06 0.87
N ASN A 155 -3.44 0.17 1.00
CA ASN A 155 -2.63 1.09 0.19
C ASN A 155 -2.68 0.74 -1.31
N HIS A 156 -2.59 -0.54 -1.66
CA HIS A 156 -2.67 -0.99 -3.05
C HIS A 156 -4.08 -0.79 -3.63
N LEU A 157 -5.14 -0.94 -2.82
CA LEU A 157 -6.50 -0.63 -3.29
C LEU A 157 -6.67 0.85 -3.64
N ILE A 158 -6.14 1.76 -2.81
CA ILE A 158 -6.15 3.20 -3.09
C ILE A 158 -5.37 3.48 -4.39
N ALA A 159 -4.18 2.89 -4.53
CA ALA A 159 -3.35 3.08 -5.70
C ALA A 159 -3.99 2.56 -6.99
N ALA A 160 -4.63 1.38 -6.93
CA ALA A 160 -5.34 0.80 -8.06
C ALA A 160 -6.54 1.64 -8.49
N ASP A 161 -7.30 2.19 -7.53
CA ASP A 161 -8.42 3.08 -7.82
C ASP A 161 -7.95 4.37 -8.51
N LEU A 162 -6.95 5.04 -7.95
CA LEU A 162 -6.41 6.29 -8.48
C LEU A 162 -5.73 6.08 -9.84
N GLY A 163 -4.90 5.04 -9.97
CA GLY A 163 -4.22 4.72 -11.22
C GLY A 163 -5.20 4.47 -12.36
N LYS A 164 -6.30 3.76 -12.06
CA LYS A 164 -7.38 3.54 -13.03
C LYS A 164 -8.12 4.83 -13.38
N ARG A 165 -8.50 5.65 -12.40
CA ARG A 165 -9.30 6.86 -12.62
C ARG A 165 -8.56 7.95 -13.36
N TYR A 166 -7.28 8.13 -13.05
CA TYR A 166 -6.45 9.20 -13.61
C TYR A 166 -5.49 8.71 -14.71
N ASN A 167 -5.51 7.41 -15.04
CA ASN A 167 -4.59 6.79 -16.00
C ASN A 167 -3.11 7.06 -15.67
N ILE A 168 -2.76 7.01 -14.38
CA ILE A 168 -1.40 7.21 -13.88
C ILE A 168 -0.77 5.83 -13.61
N PRO A 169 0.46 5.57 -14.08
CA PRO A 169 1.13 4.30 -13.82
C PRO A 169 1.32 4.03 -12.33
N VAL A 170 1.07 2.78 -11.92
CA VAL A 170 1.11 2.36 -10.51
C VAL A 170 2.23 1.38 -10.25
N VAL A 171 3.06 1.68 -9.25
CA VAL A 171 4.05 0.76 -8.69
C VAL A 171 3.53 0.22 -7.36
N MET A 172 3.40 -1.11 -7.26
CA MET A 172 2.96 -1.80 -6.06
C MET A 172 4.12 -2.57 -5.42
N ASP A 173 4.57 -2.10 -4.25
CA ASP A 173 5.64 -2.70 -3.46
C ASP A 173 5.12 -3.66 -2.40
N PHE A 174 5.37 -4.95 -2.61
CA PHE A 174 5.03 -6.01 -1.67
C PHE A 174 6.19 -6.26 -0.71
N ARG A 175 5.91 -6.10 0.58
CA ARG A 175 6.82 -6.52 1.67
C ARG A 175 6.39 -7.84 2.29
N ASP A 176 5.10 -8.14 2.21
CA ASP A 176 4.49 -9.40 2.62
C ASP A 176 3.50 -9.87 1.54
N ASP A 177 3.44 -11.18 1.29
CA ASP A 177 2.54 -11.81 0.31
C ASP A 177 1.07 -11.60 0.73
N TRP A 178 0.16 -11.14 -0.14
CA TRP A 178 -1.23 -10.89 0.25
C TRP A 178 -1.98 -12.14 0.74
N LEU A 179 -2.08 -13.19 -0.07
CA LEU A 179 -2.80 -14.41 0.31
C LEU A 179 -1.98 -15.37 1.19
N GLY A 180 -0.67 -15.18 1.19
CA GLY A 180 0.28 -15.91 2.03
C GLY A 180 0.62 -15.21 3.36
N SER A 181 0.18 -13.98 3.58
CA SER A 181 0.57 -13.22 4.77
C SER A 181 -0.10 -13.75 6.03
N HIS A 182 0.73 -14.02 7.01
CA HIS A 182 0.37 -14.25 8.41
C HIS A 182 -0.41 -13.09 9.07
N LEU A 183 -0.45 -11.90 8.47
CA LEU A 183 -1.17 -10.74 9.01
C LEU A 183 -2.67 -10.78 8.73
N LEU A 184 -3.11 -11.66 7.82
CA LEU A 184 -4.49 -11.76 7.40
C LEU A 184 -5.10 -13.07 7.90
N ASN A 185 -6.16 -12.97 8.70
CA ASN A 185 -6.96 -14.12 9.05
C ASN A 185 -8.03 -14.36 7.99
N MET A 186 -7.98 -15.50 7.32
CA MET A 186 -8.99 -15.92 6.34
C MET A 186 -9.72 -17.17 6.84
N PRO A 187 -10.82 -17.01 7.61
CA PRO A 187 -11.42 -18.11 8.35
C PRO A 187 -12.17 -19.13 7.48
N THR A 188 -12.51 -18.78 6.23
CA THR A 188 -13.27 -19.65 5.33
C THR A 188 -12.70 -19.63 3.91
N SER A 189 -12.93 -20.69 3.15
CA SER A 189 -12.55 -20.76 1.73
C SER A 189 -13.19 -19.66 0.90
N MET A 190 -14.44 -19.29 1.20
CA MET A 190 -15.14 -18.18 0.53
C MET A 190 -14.47 -16.84 0.81
N HIS A 191 -14.01 -16.60 2.06
CA HIS A 191 -13.26 -15.39 2.40
C HIS A 191 -11.91 -15.35 1.65
N ARG A 192 -11.20 -16.49 1.59
CA ARG A 192 -9.96 -16.62 0.81
C ARG A 192 -10.19 -16.36 -0.68
N GLN A 193 -11.27 -16.90 -1.26
CA GLN A 193 -11.63 -16.63 -2.66
C GLN A 193 -11.93 -15.15 -2.89
N LYS A 194 -12.63 -14.49 -1.95
CA LYS A 194 -12.91 -13.05 -2.07
C LYS A 194 -11.63 -12.22 -2.00
N MET A 195 -10.70 -12.57 -1.11
CA MET A 195 -9.38 -11.96 -1.02
C MET A 195 -8.57 -12.19 -2.30
N ALA A 196 -8.61 -13.39 -2.88
CA ALA A 196 -7.93 -13.69 -4.13
C ALA A 196 -8.48 -12.85 -5.30
N GLN A 197 -9.81 -12.68 -5.37
CA GLN A 197 -10.44 -11.78 -6.34
C GLN A 197 -10.02 -10.32 -6.13
N LEU A 198 -9.86 -9.87 -4.88
CA LEU A 198 -9.38 -8.52 -4.58
C LEU A 198 -7.91 -8.35 -4.97
N GLU A 199 -7.02 -9.26 -4.57
CA GLU A 199 -5.60 -9.28 -4.98
C GLU A 199 -5.52 -9.15 -6.50
N LYS A 200 -6.19 -10.05 -7.22
CA LYS A 200 -6.21 -10.09 -8.68
C LYS A 200 -6.66 -8.79 -9.32
N LYS A 201 -7.81 -8.25 -8.91
CA LYS A 201 -8.31 -6.98 -9.45
C LYS A 201 -7.39 -5.79 -9.18
N THR A 202 -6.70 -5.82 -8.04
CA THR A 202 -5.76 -4.78 -7.63
C THR A 202 -4.51 -4.85 -8.49
N LEU A 203 -3.92 -6.03 -8.62
CA LEU A 203 -2.70 -6.26 -9.39
C LEU A 203 -2.88 -5.98 -10.89
N GLN A 204 -4.09 -6.16 -11.43
CA GLN A 204 -4.40 -5.79 -12.81
C GLN A 204 -4.23 -4.29 -13.12
N GLN A 205 -4.16 -3.43 -12.10
CA GLN A 205 -3.90 -1.99 -12.27
C GLN A 205 -2.42 -1.63 -12.07
N ALA A 206 -1.56 -2.56 -11.70
CA ALA A 206 -0.15 -2.30 -11.49
C ALA A 206 0.60 -2.23 -12.83
N SER A 207 1.32 -1.14 -13.06
CA SER A 207 2.29 -1.04 -14.16
C SER A 207 3.60 -1.75 -13.81
N LEU A 208 3.94 -1.79 -12.52
CA LEU A 208 5.09 -2.53 -12.01
C LEU A 208 4.78 -3.09 -10.61
N ILE A 209 5.22 -4.32 -10.36
CA ILE A 209 5.15 -4.96 -9.04
C ILE A 209 6.58 -5.17 -8.54
N THR A 210 6.88 -4.65 -7.36
CA THR A 210 8.13 -4.92 -6.64
C THR A 210 7.88 -5.81 -5.45
N ALA A 211 8.86 -6.61 -5.07
CA ALA A 211 8.77 -7.55 -3.96
C ALA A 211 10.11 -7.64 -3.23
N ILE A 212 10.10 -7.94 -1.93
CA ILE A 212 11.33 -8.11 -1.14
C ILE A 212 12.21 -9.30 -1.61
N ASN A 213 11.64 -10.25 -2.34
CA ASN A 213 12.39 -11.36 -2.92
C ASN A 213 11.68 -11.95 -4.16
N LYS A 214 12.45 -12.69 -4.96
CA LYS A 214 11.98 -13.34 -6.19
C LYS A 214 10.89 -14.38 -5.93
N THR A 215 10.97 -15.12 -4.82
CA THR A 215 9.99 -16.17 -4.48
C THR A 215 8.59 -15.59 -4.31
N MET A 216 8.46 -14.44 -3.63
CA MET A 216 7.19 -13.76 -3.46
C MET A 216 6.66 -13.21 -4.78
N LEU A 217 7.54 -12.66 -5.63
CA LEU A 217 7.12 -12.20 -6.96
C LEU A 217 6.58 -13.36 -7.80
N LEU A 218 7.24 -14.51 -7.80
CA LEU A 218 6.77 -15.72 -8.49
C LEU A 218 5.46 -16.25 -7.91
N SER A 219 5.30 -16.18 -6.59
CA SER A 219 4.07 -16.56 -5.86
C SER A 219 2.88 -15.66 -6.25
N LEU A 220 3.10 -14.34 -6.34
CA LEU A 220 2.10 -13.39 -6.82
C LEU A 220 1.79 -13.65 -8.30
N LYS A 221 2.81 -13.88 -9.12
CA LYS A 221 2.68 -14.14 -10.55
C LYS A 221 1.85 -15.40 -10.82
N SER A 222 2.19 -16.54 -10.21
CA SER A 222 1.51 -17.82 -10.47
C SER A 222 0.02 -17.83 -10.09
N ARG A 223 -0.38 -17.07 -9.06
CA ARG A 223 -1.80 -16.94 -8.67
C ARG A 223 -2.61 -16.03 -9.59
N ASN A 224 -1.92 -15.17 -10.33
CA ASN A 224 -2.53 -14.12 -11.13
C ASN A 224 -2.22 -14.27 -12.64
N GLU A 225 -1.55 -15.37 -13.03
CA GLU A 225 -1.01 -15.64 -14.37
C GLU A 225 -2.06 -16.03 -15.43
N ASP A 226 -3.35 -16.03 -15.10
CA ASP A 226 -4.43 -16.23 -16.06
C ASP A 226 -4.65 -15.05 -17.04
N TYR A 227 -3.69 -14.13 -17.23
CA TYR A 227 -3.82 -12.99 -18.16
C TYR A 227 -2.48 -12.63 -18.82
N SER A 228 -2.29 -13.17 -20.03
CA SER A 228 -1.59 -12.50 -21.12
C SER A 228 -2.60 -11.69 -21.91
#